data_AF-A0A6M0GCH3-F1
#
_entry.id   AF-A0A6M0GCH3-F1
#
_cell.length_a   1.000
_cell.length_b   1.000
_cell.length_c   1.000
_cell.angle_alpha   90.00
_cell.angle_beta   90.00
_cell.angle_gamma   90.00
#
_symmetry.space_group_name_H-M   'P 1'
#
loop_
_entity.id
_entity.type
_entity.pdbx_description
1 polymer ?
#
loop_
_entity_poly.entity_id
_entity_poly.type
_entity_poly.pdbx_seq_one_letter_code
_entity_poly.pdbx_strand_id
1 'polypeptide(L)'
;MVTLVQQLKSAFRIQSVTTVDNEVQITWKDGHESFYHNLWLRDTCHCPKCFQPDTLSLNSGEGGGHDPLKMPLNPITETVKIDRDGNLDIVWGGEEPGHHSVYDPSWLRVHCQKDPALKQQRKPQLWNSSLSIPYFDYQEVMRDDEALLHWLDKMLDVGMVIIDGFPKTREAFQALVERVGPIQQRYHPTDIYTLDTANQLAGKIHHAYKYLKQLPNHTDHVSYNVPPKLQFLGCIEYENPDNDRQGYSTLVDGFKIAEVL
;
A
#
# COMPACT_ATOMS: atom_id res chain seq x y z
N MET A 1 -12.13 -1.25 13.67
CA MET A 1 -10.75 -1.61 13.23
C MET A 1 -10.24 -2.93 13.83
N VAL A 2 -10.78 -3.43 14.95
CA VAL A 2 -10.38 -4.73 15.55
C VAL A 2 -10.71 -5.95 14.64
N THR A 3 -11.65 -5.79 13.71
CA THR A 3 -12.20 -6.87 12.88
C THR A 3 -11.31 -7.31 11.72
N LEU A 4 -10.48 -6.43 11.15
CA LEU A 4 -9.69 -6.78 9.96
C LEU A 4 -8.48 -7.67 10.29
N VAL A 5 -7.82 -7.45 11.43
CA VAL A 5 -6.69 -8.29 11.88
C VAL A 5 -7.15 -9.70 12.24
N GLN A 6 -8.40 -9.86 12.71
CA GLN A 6 -8.96 -11.18 13.03
C GLN A 6 -9.21 -12.08 11.81
N GLN A 7 -9.29 -11.53 10.59
CA GLN A 7 -9.60 -12.32 9.39
C GLN A 7 -8.43 -13.15 8.84
N LEU A 8 -7.19 -12.91 9.26
CA LEU A 8 -6.04 -13.74 8.83
C LEU A 8 -5.92 -15.06 9.61
N LYS A 9 -6.60 -15.19 10.75
CA LYS A 9 -6.45 -16.33 11.69
C LYS A 9 -6.77 -17.72 11.12
N SER A 10 -7.47 -17.82 9.98
CA SER A 10 -8.03 -19.11 9.54
C SER A 10 -7.13 -19.95 8.64
N ALA A 11 -6.17 -19.35 7.91
CA ALA A 11 -5.42 -20.05 6.87
C ALA A 11 -4.15 -20.77 7.38
N PHE A 12 -3.37 -20.11 8.25
CA PHE A 12 -2.04 -20.62 8.63
C PHE A 12 -2.07 -21.26 10.02
N ARG A 13 -1.66 -22.52 10.10
CA ARG A 13 -1.65 -23.29 11.36
C ARG A 13 -0.31 -23.96 11.56
N ILE A 14 0.25 -23.77 12.75
CA ILE A 14 1.48 -24.45 13.17
C ILE A 14 1.15 -25.93 13.45
N GLN A 15 1.95 -26.83 12.89
CA GLN A 15 1.88 -28.26 13.16
C GLN A 15 2.87 -28.66 14.25
N SER A 16 4.11 -28.19 14.16
CA SER A 16 5.17 -28.45 15.13
C SER A 16 6.18 -27.31 15.15
N VAL A 17 6.89 -27.21 16.27
CA VAL A 17 7.97 -26.26 16.49
C VAL A 17 9.19 -27.02 17.00
N THR A 18 10.37 -26.66 16.49
CA THR A 18 11.65 -27.21 16.95
C THR A 18 12.65 -26.07 17.06
N THR A 19 13.49 -26.11 18.09
CA THR A 19 14.59 -25.16 18.26
C THR A 19 15.86 -25.79 17.72
N VAL A 20 16.55 -25.09 16.82
CA VAL A 20 17.84 -25.50 16.26
C VAL A 20 18.78 -24.32 16.43
N ASP A 21 19.84 -24.51 17.21
CA ASP A 21 20.78 -23.44 17.59
C ASP A 21 20.05 -22.18 18.12
N ASN A 22 20.19 -21.04 17.45
CA ASN A 22 19.55 -19.77 17.78
C ASN A 22 18.32 -19.49 16.91
N GLU A 23 17.63 -20.52 16.42
CA GLU A 23 16.47 -20.39 15.56
C GLU A 23 15.30 -21.27 16.03
N VAL A 24 14.09 -20.77 15.77
CA VAL A 24 12.85 -21.54 15.86
C VAL A 24 12.44 -21.95 14.45
N GLN A 25 12.42 -23.26 14.21
CA GLN A 25 11.85 -23.86 13.01
C GLN A 25 10.37 -24.18 13.27
N ILE A 26 9.52 -23.79 12.33
CA ILE A 26 8.08 -24.03 12.34
C ILE A 26 7.73 -24.89 11.14
N THR A 27 7.11 -26.04 11.40
CA THR A 27 6.45 -26.86 10.38
C THR A 27 4.97 -26.50 10.37
N TRP A 28 4.46 -26.13 9.20
CA TRP A 28 3.08 -25.72 9.02
C TRP A 28 2.21 -26.89 8.55
N LYS A 29 0.90 -26.82 8.79
CA LYS A 29 -0.05 -27.87 8.33
C LYS A 29 -0.16 -28.00 6.81
N ASP A 30 0.27 -26.99 6.06
CA ASP A 30 0.37 -27.03 4.59
C ASP A 30 1.67 -27.70 4.09
N GLY A 31 2.53 -28.16 5.01
CA GLY A 31 3.82 -28.78 4.71
C GLY A 31 4.96 -27.79 4.45
N HIS A 32 4.71 -26.48 4.49
CA HIS A 32 5.77 -25.49 4.43
C HIS A 32 6.63 -25.53 5.71
N GLU A 33 7.85 -25.02 5.61
CA GLU A 33 8.75 -24.84 6.74
C GLU A 33 9.27 -23.40 6.78
N SER A 34 9.22 -22.80 7.97
CA SER A 34 9.77 -21.47 8.21
C SER A 34 10.80 -21.49 9.31
N PHE A 35 11.77 -20.58 9.24
CA PHE A 35 12.85 -20.43 10.20
C PHE A 35 12.87 -18.98 10.67
N TYR A 36 12.91 -18.79 11.99
CA TYR A 36 12.96 -17.47 12.61
C TYR A 36 14.09 -17.42 13.61
N HIS A 37 15.03 -16.50 13.41
CA HIS A 37 16.13 -16.32 14.35
C HIS A 37 15.63 -15.74 15.67
N ASN A 38 16.17 -16.21 16.78
CA ASN A 38 15.81 -15.80 18.14
C ASN A 38 15.92 -14.28 18.34
N LEU A 39 16.98 -13.67 17.81
CA LEU A 39 17.15 -12.21 17.83
C LEU A 39 15.98 -11.49 17.16
N TRP A 40 15.54 -11.94 15.99
CA TRP A 40 14.44 -11.32 15.26
C TRP A 40 13.11 -11.51 15.98
N LEU A 41 12.84 -12.72 16.49
CA LEU A 41 11.65 -12.97 17.30
C LEU A 41 11.63 -12.03 18.52
N ARG A 42 12.73 -11.95 19.27
CA ARG A 42 12.82 -11.09 20.44
C ARG A 42 12.69 -9.61 20.09
N ASP A 43 13.26 -9.16 18.96
CA ASP A 43 13.18 -7.80 18.41
C ASP A 43 11.78 -7.41 17.88
N THR A 44 10.89 -8.40 17.78
CA THR A 44 9.51 -8.21 17.32
C THR A 44 8.51 -8.69 18.37
N CYS A 45 8.92 -8.70 19.63
CA CYS A 45 8.07 -9.12 20.73
C CYS A 45 6.82 -8.23 20.87
N HIS A 46 5.64 -8.85 20.87
CA HIS A 46 4.35 -8.17 21.05
C HIS A 46 3.81 -8.19 22.49
N CYS A 47 4.65 -8.48 23.49
CA CYS A 47 4.19 -8.43 24.88
C CYS A 47 3.87 -6.97 25.29
N PRO A 48 3.03 -6.73 26.30
CA PRO A 48 2.65 -5.38 26.72
C PRO A 48 3.82 -4.47 27.13
N LYS A 49 4.98 -5.03 27.49
CA LYS A 49 6.19 -4.27 27.77
C LYS A 49 6.88 -3.77 26.49
N CYS A 50 6.83 -4.57 25.42
CA CYS A 50 7.58 -4.32 24.19
C CYS A 50 6.75 -3.63 23.09
N PHE A 51 5.43 -3.74 23.11
CA PHE A 51 4.57 -3.26 22.03
C PHE A 51 3.31 -2.58 22.57
N GLN A 52 2.95 -1.45 21.96
CA GLN A 52 1.67 -0.76 22.20
C GLN A 52 0.68 -1.14 21.10
N PRO A 53 -0.31 -2.01 21.37
CA PRO A 53 -1.27 -2.46 20.37
C PRO A 53 -2.14 -1.34 19.77
N ASP A 54 -2.42 -0.27 20.53
CA ASP A 54 -3.28 0.81 20.04
C ASP A 54 -2.59 1.68 18.97
N THR A 55 -1.27 1.82 19.05
CA THR A 55 -0.46 2.64 18.13
C THR A 55 0.37 1.80 17.17
N LEU A 56 0.32 0.47 17.31
CA LEU A 56 1.10 -0.49 16.53
C LEU A 56 2.61 -0.21 16.53
N SER A 57 3.13 0.23 17.69
CA SER A 57 4.53 0.67 17.82
C SER A 57 5.27 -0.10 18.91
N LEU A 58 6.58 -0.27 18.73
CA LEU A 58 7.46 -0.74 19.80
C LEU A 58 7.52 0.30 20.93
N ASN A 59 7.44 -0.15 22.17
CA ASN A 59 7.52 0.68 23.35
C ASN A 59 8.98 1.01 23.64
N SER A 60 9.45 2.23 23.41
CA SER A 60 10.85 2.63 23.70
C SER A 60 10.98 3.42 25.02
N GLY A 61 10.04 3.28 25.95
CA GLY A 61 9.98 4.08 27.18
C GLY A 61 11.14 3.83 28.16
N GLU A 62 11.47 4.84 28.96
CA GLU A 62 12.50 4.75 30.01
C GLU A 62 12.19 3.62 31.01
N GLY A 63 13.14 2.70 31.20
CA GLY A 63 13.13 1.74 32.30
C GLY A 63 12.55 0.35 32.04
N GLY A 64 12.16 0.00 30.81
CA GLY A 64 11.72 -1.38 30.53
C GLY A 64 11.04 -1.66 29.19
N GLY A 65 11.10 -0.71 28.26
CA GLY A 65 10.62 -0.90 26.89
C GLY A 65 11.55 -1.76 26.03
N HIS A 66 11.13 -1.98 24.79
CA HIS A 66 11.93 -2.47 23.70
C HIS A 66 12.97 -1.44 23.25
N ASP A 67 14.23 -1.66 23.60
CA ASP A 67 15.38 -0.86 23.17
C ASP A 67 16.41 -1.78 22.50
N PRO A 68 16.57 -1.72 21.17
CA PRO A 68 17.52 -2.58 20.45
C PRO A 68 18.97 -2.49 20.97
N LEU A 69 19.35 -1.38 21.61
CA LEU A 69 20.69 -1.20 22.18
C LEU A 69 20.85 -1.88 23.55
N LYS A 70 19.75 -2.27 24.20
CA LYS A 70 19.75 -2.93 25.52
C LYS A 70 19.29 -4.38 25.45
N MET A 71 18.89 -4.85 24.29
CA MET A 71 18.52 -6.24 24.09
C MET A 71 19.73 -7.17 24.14
N PRO A 72 19.54 -8.41 24.61
CA PRO A 72 20.58 -9.43 24.53
C PRO A 72 20.97 -9.66 23.06
N LEU A 73 22.28 -9.67 22.77
CA LEU A 73 22.78 -9.94 21.41
C LEU A 73 22.48 -11.38 20.96
N ASN A 74 22.38 -12.31 21.91
CA ASN A 74 22.06 -13.72 21.67
C ASN A 74 20.91 -14.15 22.59
N PRO A 75 19.63 -13.81 22.26
CA PRO A 75 18.50 -14.27 23.05
C PRO A 75 18.40 -15.80 23.03
N ILE A 76 18.27 -16.40 24.22
CA ILE A 76 18.17 -17.84 24.39
C ILE A 76 16.73 -18.18 24.76
N THR A 77 16.17 -19.21 24.14
CA THR A 77 14.84 -19.72 24.48
C THR A 77 14.93 -20.72 25.63
N GLU A 78 14.18 -20.51 26.71
CA GLU A 78 14.01 -21.48 27.79
C GLU A 78 12.91 -22.50 27.46
N THR A 79 11.82 -22.03 26.84
CA THR A 79 10.73 -22.90 26.37
C THR A 79 10.16 -22.35 25.08
N VAL A 80 9.89 -23.25 24.13
CA VAL A 80 9.19 -22.95 22.88
C VAL A 80 8.09 -23.99 22.71
N LYS A 81 6.85 -23.54 22.57
CA LYS A 81 5.69 -24.42 22.43
C LYS A 81 4.61 -23.78 21.57
N ILE A 82 3.61 -24.59 21.24
CA ILE A 82 2.36 -24.12 20.65
C ILE A 82 1.36 -23.98 21.81
N ASP A 83 0.74 -22.82 21.96
CA ASP A 83 -0.27 -22.61 22.99
C ASP A 83 -1.62 -23.25 22.62
N ARG A 84 -2.64 -23.07 23.48
CA ARG A 84 -3.97 -23.64 23.27
C ARG A 84 -4.73 -23.01 22.09
N ASP A 85 -4.37 -21.78 21.74
CA ASP A 85 -4.98 -21.03 20.64
C ASP A 85 -4.25 -21.26 19.31
N GLY A 86 -3.14 -22.02 19.33
CA GLY A 86 -2.35 -22.37 18.16
C GLY A 86 -1.22 -21.39 17.85
N ASN A 87 -0.94 -20.44 18.75
CA ASN A 87 0.14 -19.47 18.59
C ASN A 87 1.49 -20.07 18.96
N LEU A 88 2.56 -19.44 18.47
CA LEU A 88 3.91 -19.70 18.97
C LEU A 88 4.09 -18.99 20.32
N ASP A 89 4.41 -19.75 21.36
CA ASP A 89 4.65 -19.27 22.73
C ASP A 89 6.11 -19.53 23.09
N ILE A 90 6.84 -18.45 23.43
CA ILE A 90 8.25 -18.46 23.77
C ILE A 90 8.47 -17.84 25.14
N VAL A 91 9.16 -18.57 26.01
CA VAL A 91 9.76 -18.03 27.23
C VAL A 91 11.26 -17.89 27.01
N TRP A 92 11.78 -16.68 27.20
CA TRP A 92 13.19 -16.36 27.05
C TRP A 92 13.95 -16.62 28.36
N GLY A 93 15.19 -17.07 28.22
CA GLY A 93 16.15 -17.28 29.30
C GLY A 93 17.32 -16.30 29.24
N GLY A 94 18.45 -16.69 29.83
CA GLY A 94 19.71 -15.94 29.75
C GLY A 94 19.64 -14.60 30.50
N GLU A 95 19.87 -13.49 29.77
CA GLU A 95 19.92 -12.13 30.31
C GLU A 95 18.53 -11.53 30.58
N GLU A 96 17.46 -12.14 30.06
CA GLU A 96 16.07 -11.71 30.27
C GLU A 96 15.17 -12.90 30.69
N PRO A 97 15.49 -13.58 31.80
CA PRO A 97 14.81 -14.81 32.19
C PRO A 97 13.32 -14.56 32.50
N GLY A 98 12.46 -15.41 31.96
CA GLY A 98 11.02 -15.34 32.14
C GLY A 98 10.32 -14.29 31.28
N HIS A 99 11.03 -13.57 30.40
CA HIS A 99 10.35 -12.75 29.38
C HIS A 99 9.50 -13.65 28.49
N HIS A 100 8.25 -13.25 28.22
CA HIS A 100 7.29 -14.08 27.50
C HIS A 100 6.80 -13.37 26.24
N SER A 101 6.86 -14.07 25.11
CA SER A 101 6.44 -13.58 23.80
C SER A 101 5.48 -14.57 23.15
N VAL A 102 4.40 -14.07 22.57
CA VAL A 102 3.39 -14.87 21.87
C VAL A 102 3.18 -14.28 20.47
N TYR A 103 3.20 -15.14 19.44
CA TYR A 103 3.09 -14.73 18.04
C TYR A 103 1.94 -15.44 17.32
N ASP A 104 1.09 -14.66 16.68
CA ASP A 104 0.03 -15.15 15.82
C ASP A 104 0.62 -15.91 14.61
N PRO A 105 0.11 -17.11 14.27
CA PRO A 105 0.62 -17.89 13.13
C PRO A 105 0.55 -17.15 11.80
N SER A 106 -0.47 -16.35 11.56
CA SER A 106 -0.61 -15.58 10.33
C SER A 106 0.43 -14.47 10.27
N TRP A 107 0.68 -13.79 11.40
CA TRP A 107 1.73 -12.79 11.49
C TRP A 107 3.12 -13.40 11.23
N LEU A 108 3.42 -14.57 11.83
CA LEU A 108 4.67 -15.27 11.55
C LEU A 108 4.78 -15.59 10.07
N ARG A 109 3.73 -16.18 9.49
CA ARG A 109 3.76 -16.60 8.10
C ARG A 109 4.06 -15.45 7.16
N VAL A 110 3.40 -14.29 7.29
CA VAL A 110 3.64 -13.12 6.42
C VAL A 110 5.03 -12.48 6.60
N HIS A 111 5.79 -12.87 7.63
CA HIS A 111 7.19 -12.45 7.82
C HIS A 111 8.19 -13.56 7.48
N CYS A 112 7.73 -14.68 6.89
CA CYS A 112 8.64 -15.72 6.45
C CYS A 112 9.50 -15.24 5.26
N GLN A 113 10.81 -15.09 5.49
CA GLN A 113 11.75 -14.65 4.46
C GLN A 113 11.89 -15.63 3.28
N LYS A 114 11.52 -16.90 3.48
CA LYS A 114 11.66 -17.97 2.50
C LYS A 114 10.36 -18.30 1.78
N ASP A 115 9.23 -17.73 2.15
CA ASP A 115 7.96 -18.00 1.48
C ASP A 115 7.92 -17.29 0.11
N PRO A 116 7.93 -18.04 -1.02
CA PRO A 116 7.88 -17.44 -2.34
C PRO A 116 6.56 -16.69 -2.60
N ALA A 117 5.47 -17.07 -1.94
CA ALA A 117 4.17 -16.42 -2.11
C ALA A 117 4.20 -14.95 -1.65
N LEU A 118 4.98 -14.64 -0.61
CA LEU A 118 5.12 -13.28 -0.07
C LEU A 118 6.04 -12.39 -0.91
N LYS A 119 6.89 -13.00 -1.74
CA LYS A 119 7.77 -12.29 -2.68
C LYS A 119 7.09 -11.96 -3.99
N GLN A 120 5.84 -12.41 -4.20
CA GLN A 120 5.11 -12.10 -5.41
C GLN A 120 4.72 -10.62 -5.41
N GLN A 121 5.46 -9.84 -6.19
CA GLN A 121 5.06 -8.48 -6.51
C GLN A 121 3.96 -8.55 -7.57
N ARG A 122 2.89 -7.77 -7.36
CA ARG A 122 1.87 -7.54 -8.39
C ARG A 122 2.56 -7.02 -9.64
N LYS A 123 2.42 -7.74 -10.75
CA LYS A 123 2.94 -7.30 -12.05
C LYS A 123 1.84 -6.55 -12.79
N PRO A 124 2.07 -5.29 -13.19
CA PRO A 124 1.08 -4.57 -13.98
C PRO A 124 0.89 -5.24 -15.35
N GLN A 125 -0.31 -5.13 -15.90
CA GLN A 125 -0.61 -5.47 -17.27
C GLN A 125 -0.05 -4.38 -18.17
N LEU A 126 1.01 -4.71 -18.93
CA LEU A 126 1.53 -3.81 -19.95
C LEU A 126 0.58 -3.77 -21.16
N TRP A 127 0.36 -2.59 -21.72
CA TRP A 127 -0.66 -2.41 -22.77
C TRP A 127 -0.24 -1.47 -23.92
N ASN A 128 -0.98 -1.56 -25.02
CA ASN A 128 -0.86 -0.71 -26.20
C ASN A 128 -2.25 -0.21 -26.64
N SER A 129 -2.40 0.29 -27.87
CA SER A 129 -3.66 0.81 -28.39
C SER A 129 -4.84 -0.17 -28.42
N SER A 130 -4.65 -1.47 -28.19
CA SER A 130 -5.72 -2.45 -28.08
C SER A 130 -6.36 -2.53 -26.69
N LEU A 131 -5.90 -1.73 -25.72
CA LEU A 131 -6.46 -1.73 -24.37
C LEU A 131 -7.93 -1.29 -24.37
N SER A 132 -8.79 -2.08 -23.72
CA SER A 132 -10.11 -1.61 -23.30
C SER A 132 -9.96 -0.90 -21.95
N ILE A 133 -10.18 0.41 -21.93
CA ILE A 133 -10.06 1.22 -20.71
C ILE A 133 -11.18 0.81 -19.73
N PRO A 134 -10.87 0.50 -18.45
CA PRO A 134 -11.90 0.20 -17.46
C PRO A 134 -12.73 1.44 -17.11
N TYR A 135 -14.05 1.27 -17.03
CA TYR A 135 -15.00 2.31 -16.60
C TYR A 135 -15.64 1.94 -15.27
N PHE A 136 -15.85 2.94 -14.42
CA PHE A 136 -16.53 2.81 -13.14
C PHE A 136 -17.56 3.94 -12.98
N ASP A 137 -18.70 3.64 -12.36
CA ASP A 137 -19.70 4.65 -12.03
C ASP A 137 -19.30 5.38 -10.73
N TYR A 138 -19.38 6.71 -10.75
CA TYR A 138 -19.07 7.54 -9.58
C TYR A 138 -19.92 7.20 -8.36
N GLN A 139 -21.24 7.01 -8.52
CA GLN A 139 -22.13 6.79 -7.39
C GLN A 139 -21.88 5.42 -6.74
N GLU A 140 -21.59 4.41 -7.55
CA GLU A 140 -21.18 3.09 -7.07
C GLU A 140 -19.89 3.17 -6.26
N VAL A 141 -18.83 3.78 -6.84
CA VAL A 141 -17.54 3.94 -6.17
C VAL A 141 -17.65 4.71 -4.85
N MET A 142 -18.48 5.75 -4.80
CA MET A 142 -18.64 6.56 -3.60
C MET A 142 -19.42 5.83 -2.49
N ARG A 143 -20.30 4.89 -2.84
CA ARG A 143 -21.19 4.21 -1.88
C ARG A 143 -20.68 2.84 -1.44
N ASP A 144 -19.93 2.14 -2.28
CA ASP A 144 -19.58 0.73 -2.09
C ASP A 144 -18.06 0.51 -2.01
N ASP A 145 -17.61 -0.09 -0.91
CA ASP A 145 -16.19 -0.43 -0.69
C ASP A 145 -15.70 -1.51 -1.66
N GLU A 146 -16.56 -2.42 -2.12
CA GLU A 146 -16.17 -3.44 -3.10
C GLU A 146 -15.93 -2.82 -4.49
N ALA A 147 -16.77 -1.86 -4.88
CA ALA A 147 -16.58 -1.09 -6.11
C ALA A 147 -15.30 -0.24 -6.06
N LEU A 148 -15.04 0.43 -4.93
CA LEU A 148 -13.79 1.15 -4.69
C LEU A 148 -12.57 0.22 -4.78
N LEU A 149 -12.61 -0.94 -4.12
CA LEU A 149 -11.53 -1.92 -4.17
C LEU A 149 -11.27 -2.39 -5.59
N HIS A 150 -12.33 -2.72 -6.35
CA HIS A 150 -12.21 -3.15 -7.73
C HIS A 150 -11.60 -2.05 -8.63
N TRP A 151 -11.99 -0.79 -8.43
CA TRP A 151 -11.35 0.35 -9.09
C TRP A 151 -9.86 0.44 -8.76
N LEU A 152 -9.49 0.42 -7.47
CA LEU A 152 -8.10 0.52 -7.04
C LEU A 152 -7.25 -0.65 -7.57
N ASP A 153 -7.82 -1.85 -7.62
CA ASP A 153 -7.18 -3.00 -8.24
C ASP A 153 -6.93 -2.77 -9.73
N LYS A 154 -7.91 -2.27 -10.49
CA LYS A 154 -7.70 -1.94 -11.90
C LYS A 154 -6.69 -0.82 -12.11
N MET A 155 -6.63 0.16 -11.22
CA MET A 155 -5.57 1.18 -11.24
C MET A 155 -4.18 0.56 -11.05
N LEU A 156 -4.03 -0.40 -10.14
CA LEU A 156 -2.74 -1.08 -9.92
C LEU A 156 -2.36 -2.04 -11.06
N ASP A 157 -3.35 -2.66 -11.72
CA ASP A 157 -3.10 -3.54 -12.87
C ASP A 157 -2.78 -2.76 -14.16
N VAL A 158 -3.60 -1.77 -14.50
CA VAL A 158 -3.58 -1.11 -15.82
C VAL A 158 -2.91 0.27 -15.77
N GLY A 159 -2.89 0.92 -14.60
CA GLY A 159 -2.36 2.28 -14.43
C GLY A 159 -3.34 3.40 -14.78
N MET A 160 -4.54 3.08 -15.29
CA MET A 160 -5.59 4.06 -15.58
C MET A 160 -6.98 3.43 -15.50
N VAL A 161 -7.98 4.28 -15.20
CA VAL A 161 -9.40 4.00 -15.37
C VAL A 161 -10.13 5.29 -15.75
N ILE A 162 -11.39 5.17 -16.15
CA ILE A 162 -12.31 6.30 -16.28
C ILE A 162 -13.42 6.15 -15.24
N ILE A 163 -13.72 7.24 -14.54
CA ILE A 163 -14.89 7.34 -13.67
C ILE A 163 -15.93 8.20 -14.37
N ASP A 164 -17.07 7.59 -14.67
CA ASP A 164 -18.18 8.24 -15.36
C ASP A 164 -19.26 8.69 -14.37
N GLY A 165 -20.10 9.63 -14.80
CA GLY A 165 -21.27 10.08 -14.02
C GLY A 165 -20.94 10.93 -12.79
N PHE A 166 -19.72 11.43 -12.64
CA PHE A 166 -19.38 12.30 -11.51
C PHE A 166 -20.09 13.68 -11.62
N PRO A 167 -20.64 14.23 -10.52
CA PRO A 167 -21.16 15.59 -10.53
C PRO A 167 -20.05 16.58 -10.86
N LYS A 168 -20.30 17.48 -11.81
CA LYS A 168 -19.34 18.47 -12.33
C LYS A 168 -19.10 19.64 -11.35
N THR A 169 -18.83 19.32 -10.09
CA THR A 169 -18.54 20.28 -9.03
C THR A 169 -17.18 19.99 -8.42
N ARG A 170 -16.56 21.02 -7.85
CA ARG A 170 -15.27 20.89 -7.18
C ARG A 170 -15.38 19.98 -5.96
N GLU A 171 -16.50 20.04 -5.26
CA GLU A 171 -16.78 19.29 -4.04
C GLU A 171 -16.88 17.80 -4.34
N ALA A 172 -17.57 17.41 -5.41
CA ALA A 172 -17.67 16.01 -5.82
C ALA A 172 -16.32 15.45 -6.29
N PHE A 173 -15.55 16.24 -7.04
CA PHE A 173 -14.19 15.86 -7.43
C PHE A 173 -13.28 15.67 -6.20
N GLN A 174 -13.32 16.61 -5.25
CA GLN A 174 -12.55 16.51 -4.01
C GLN A 174 -12.95 15.29 -3.19
N ALA A 175 -14.26 15.04 -3.04
CA ALA A 175 -14.77 13.88 -2.31
C ALA A 175 -14.28 12.54 -2.91
N LEU A 176 -14.20 12.45 -4.23
CA LEU A 176 -13.66 11.26 -4.91
C LEU A 176 -12.17 11.05 -4.64
N VAL A 177 -11.37 12.12 -4.66
CA VAL A 177 -9.93 12.01 -4.35
C VAL A 177 -9.73 11.60 -2.90
N GLU A 178 -10.44 12.26 -1.98
CA GLU A 178 -10.38 12.00 -0.53
C GLU A 178 -10.94 10.62 -0.16
N ARG A 179 -11.78 10.02 -1.00
CA ARG A 179 -12.23 8.63 -0.86
C ARG A 179 -11.10 7.62 -1.01
N VAL A 180 -10.06 7.95 -1.79
CA VAL A 180 -8.85 7.12 -1.95
C VAL A 180 -7.80 7.48 -0.90
N GLY A 181 -7.57 8.77 -0.67
CA GLY A 181 -6.58 9.24 0.29
C GLY A 181 -6.43 10.76 0.32
N PRO A 182 -5.55 11.27 1.19
CA PRO A 182 -5.35 12.71 1.34
C PRO A 182 -4.78 13.33 0.05
N ILE A 183 -5.25 14.54 -0.28
CA ILE A 183 -4.73 15.31 -1.41
C ILE A 183 -3.29 15.72 -1.10
N GLN A 184 -2.36 15.41 -2.02
CA GLN A 184 -0.99 15.85 -1.92
C GLN A 184 -0.89 17.36 -2.14
N GLN A 185 -0.38 18.08 -1.14
CA GLN A 185 -0.11 19.51 -1.26
C GLN A 185 0.96 19.79 -2.31
N ARG A 186 0.78 20.88 -3.06
CA ARG A 186 1.69 21.29 -4.14
C ARG A 186 2.35 22.63 -3.83
N TYR A 187 3.46 22.93 -4.51
CA TYR A 187 4.02 24.29 -4.52
C TYR A 187 3.12 25.31 -5.25
N HIS A 188 2.16 24.82 -6.03
CA HIS A 188 1.11 25.66 -6.62
C HIS A 188 0.19 26.21 -5.50
N PRO A 189 -0.31 27.45 -5.57
CA PRO A 189 -1.20 28.03 -4.55
C PRO A 189 -2.53 27.30 -4.35
N THR A 190 -2.82 26.26 -5.14
CA THR A 190 -4.03 25.45 -5.02
C THR A 190 -3.71 23.97 -5.17
N ASP A 191 -4.22 23.17 -4.23
CA ASP A 191 -4.06 21.71 -4.25
C ASP A 191 -4.90 21.05 -5.34
N ILE A 192 -6.04 21.66 -5.68
CA ILE A 192 -6.82 21.36 -6.89
C ILE A 192 -6.61 22.48 -7.90
N TYR A 193 -6.19 22.12 -9.10
CA TYR A 193 -5.93 23.05 -10.18
C TYR A 193 -7.07 22.98 -11.18
N THR A 194 -7.73 24.11 -11.42
CA THR A 194 -8.75 24.25 -12.45
C THR A 194 -8.09 24.83 -13.69
N LEU A 195 -8.19 24.12 -14.82
CA LEU A 195 -7.80 24.64 -16.13
C LEU A 195 -8.98 25.45 -16.71
N ASP A 196 -8.95 26.77 -16.54
CA ASP A 196 -9.90 27.70 -17.13
C ASP A 196 -9.24 28.47 -18.28
N THR A 197 -9.57 28.13 -19.53
CA THR A 197 -8.95 28.73 -20.71
C THR A 197 -9.18 30.24 -20.83
N ALA A 198 -10.14 30.80 -20.10
CA ALA A 198 -10.32 32.25 -20.01
C ALA A 198 -9.28 32.94 -19.11
N ASN A 199 -8.52 32.19 -18.29
CA ASN A 199 -7.51 32.73 -17.38
C ASN A 199 -6.23 33.18 -18.12
N GLN A 200 -6.23 34.44 -18.56
CA GLN A 200 -5.14 35.03 -19.33
C GLN A 200 -3.79 35.08 -18.59
N LEU A 201 -3.79 35.24 -17.26
CA LEU A 201 -2.55 35.27 -16.47
C LEU A 201 -1.90 33.90 -16.48
N ALA A 202 -2.68 32.85 -16.20
CA ALA A 202 -2.20 31.49 -16.20
C ALA A 202 -1.76 31.04 -17.61
N GLY A 203 -2.46 31.52 -18.65
CA GLY A 203 -2.06 31.43 -20.06
C GLY A 203 -0.66 31.92 -20.38
N LYS A 204 -0.16 32.94 -19.67
CA LYS A 204 1.18 33.50 -19.90
C LYS A 204 2.31 32.73 -19.24
N ILE A 205 2.02 31.90 -18.23
CA ILE A 205 3.05 31.31 -17.37
C ILE A 205 3.06 29.79 -17.37
N HIS A 206 1.95 29.11 -17.65
CA HIS A 206 1.85 27.65 -17.49
C HIS A 206 1.63 26.94 -18.82
N HIS A 207 2.46 25.92 -19.10
CA HIS A 207 2.49 25.22 -20.38
C HIS A 207 1.17 24.54 -20.74
N ALA A 208 0.43 24.01 -19.76
CA ALA A 208 -0.91 23.46 -19.98
C ALA A 208 -1.91 24.47 -20.61
N TYR A 209 -1.72 25.78 -20.39
CA TYR A 209 -2.52 26.81 -21.05
C TYR A 209 -1.89 27.36 -22.34
N LYS A 210 -0.57 27.20 -22.53
CA LYS A 210 0.12 27.70 -23.74
C LYS A 210 -0.03 26.76 -24.93
N TYR A 211 -0.12 25.46 -24.67
CA TYR A 211 -0.24 24.44 -25.71
C TYR A 211 -1.70 24.06 -25.99
N LEU A 212 -2.56 25.05 -26.24
CA LEU A 212 -3.99 24.85 -26.58
C LEU A 212 -4.22 24.02 -27.86
N LYS A 213 -3.17 23.65 -28.60
CA LYS A 213 -3.26 22.78 -29.77
C LYS A 213 -2.98 21.31 -29.45
N GLN A 214 -1.91 21.02 -28.71
CA GLN A 214 -1.55 19.66 -28.30
C GLN A 214 -0.47 19.70 -27.21
N LEU A 215 -0.69 18.95 -26.14
CA LEU A 215 0.33 18.65 -25.13
C LEU A 215 0.89 17.24 -25.41
N PRO A 216 2.19 17.09 -25.73
CA PRO A 216 2.78 15.77 -25.95
C PRO A 216 2.67 14.88 -24.71
N ASN A 217 2.75 13.56 -24.88
CA ASN A 217 2.80 12.63 -23.74
C ASN A 217 3.98 12.98 -22.81
N HIS A 218 3.70 13.11 -21.52
CA HIS A 218 4.67 13.50 -20.49
C HIS A 218 4.21 12.95 -19.13
N THR A 219 5.09 13.03 -18.14
CA THR A 219 4.74 12.87 -16.73
C THR A 219 4.74 14.24 -16.06
N ASP A 220 3.80 14.43 -15.13
CA ASP A 220 3.66 15.70 -14.42
C ASP A 220 4.69 15.86 -13.30
N HIS A 221 4.99 17.12 -12.97
CA HIS A 221 5.78 17.49 -11.79
C HIS A 221 7.17 16.82 -11.70
N VAL A 222 7.86 16.61 -12.83
CA VAL A 222 9.23 16.07 -12.87
C VAL A 222 10.27 16.89 -12.09
N SER A 223 9.94 18.12 -11.68
CA SER A 223 10.76 18.96 -10.82
C SER A 223 10.67 18.62 -9.34
N TYR A 224 9.74 17.75 -8.92
CA TYR A 224 9.55 17.38 -7.52
C TYR A 224 10.46 16.21 -7.17
N ASN A 225 11.07 16.23 -5.98
CA ASN A 225 11.85 15.09 -5.49
C ASN A 225 11.00 13.82 -5.34
N VAL A 226 9.71 14.01 -5.01
CA VAL A 226 8.70 12.95 -4.96
C VAL A 226 7.49 13.43 -5.77
N PRO A 227 7.42 13.09 -7.07
CA PRO A 227 6.29 13.48 -7.90
C PRO A 227 5.00 12.79 -7.43
N PRO A 228 3.82 13.37 -7.68
CA PRO A 228 2.54 12.72 -7.40
C PRO A 228 2.47 11.35 -8.09
N LYS A 229 2.04 10.33 -7.34
CA LYS A 229 1.95 8.95 -7.85
C LYS A 229 0.63 8.63 -8.53
N LEU A 230 -0.42 9.37 -8.18
CA LEU A 230 -1.75 9.28 -8.78
C LEU A 230 -2.20 10.68 -9.19
N GLN A 231 -2.74 10.78 -10.41
CA GLN A 231 -3.28 12.01 -10.94
C GLN A 231 -4.76 11.82 -11.26
N PHE A 232 -5.57 12.81 -10.84
CA PHE A 232 -6.98 12.88 -11.15
C PHE A 232 -7.23 14.07 -12.07
N LEU A 233 -7.95 13.86 -13.17
CA LEU A 233 -8.40 14.90 -14.08
C LEU A 233 -9.93 14.80 -14.22
N GLY A 234 -10.63 15.84 -13.74
CA GLY A 234 -12.08 15.93 -13.82
C GLY A 234 -12.50 16.85 -14.96
N CYS A 235 -13.29 16.33 -15.91
CA CYS A 235 -13.87 17.13 -16.98
C CYS A 235 -15.15 17.82 -16.49
N ILE A 236 -15.11 19.14 -16.32
CA ILE A 236 -16.29 19.96 -15.98
C ILE A 236 -17.06 20.32 -17.24
N GLU A 237 -16.35 20.85 -18.23
CA GLU A 237 -16.91 21.32 -19.49
C GLU A 237 -16.02 20.85 -20.65
N TYR A 238 -16.66 20.39 -21.72
CA TYR A 238 -16.01 20.00 -22.98
C TYR A 238 -16.92 20.38 -24.14
N GLU A 239 -16.54 21.42 -24.86
CA GLU A 239 -17.21 21.86 -26.07
C GLU A 239 -16.37 21.46 -27.28
N ASN A 240 -16.88 20.51 -28.08
CA ASN A 240 -16.29 20.17 -29.38
C ASN A 240 -17.40 20.05 -30.44
N PRO A 241 -17.95 21.17 -30.91
CA PRO A 241 -19.06 21.18 -31.85
C PRO A 241 -18.70 20.57 -33.22
N ASP A 242 -17.42 20.64 -33.61
CA ASP A 242 -16.95 20.21 -34.92
C ASP A 242 -16.49 18.74 -34.95
N ASN A 243 -16.44 18.08 -33.77
CA ASN A 243 -15.95 16.71 -33.57
C ASN A 243 -14.63 16.42 -34.29
N ASP A 244 -13.77 17.43 -34.33
CA ASP A 244 -12.51 17.48 -35.09
C ASP A 244 -11.37 16.67 -34.43
N ARG A 245 -11.69 15.94 -33.36
CA ARG A 245 -10.77 15.18 -32.51
C ARG A 245 -9.70 16.03 -31.81
N GLN A 246 -9.86 17.35 -31.76
CA GLN A 246 -9.02 18.21 -30.93
C GLN A 246 -9.45 18.12 -29.45
N GLY A 247 -8.48 18.27 -28.55
CA GLY A 247 -8.71 18.23 -27.10
C GLY A 247 -8.97 16.84 -26.51
N TYR A 248 -8.71 15.76 -27.28
CA TYR A 248 -8.81 14.40 -26.75
C TYR A 248 -7.66 14.10 -25.79
N SER A 249 -7.94 13.43 -24.69
CA SER A 249 -6.90 12.90 -23.81
C SER A 249 -6.16 11.74 -24.50
N THR A 250 -4.83 11.80 -24.48
CA THR A 250 -3.98 10.72 -24.95
C THR A 250 -3.18 10.14 -23.80
N LEU A 251 -3.04 8.82 -23.77
CA LEU A 251 -2.29 8.09 -22.75
C LEU A 251 -1.40 7.05 -23.43
N VAL A 252 -0.24 6.80 -22.82
CA VAL A 252 0.69 5.74 -23.25
C VAL A 252 1.23 5.00 -22.04
N ASP A 253 1.45 3.70 -22.19
CA ASP A 253 2.11 2.90 -21.17
C ASP A 253 3.63 3.09 -21.25
N GLY A 254 4.17 3.88 -20.32
CA GLY A 254 5.61 4.12 -20.24
C GLY A 254 6.42 2.84 -19.96
N PHE A 255 5.87 1.87 -19.24
CA PHE A 255 6.54 0.60 -18.98
C PHE A 255 6.53 -0.29 -20.22
N LYS A 256 5.43 -0.32 -20.99
CA LYS A 256 5.42 -1.02 -22.28
C LYS A 256 6.42 -0.41 -23.25
N ILE A 257 6.53 0.91 -23.30
CA ILE A 257 7.52 1.61 -24.13
C ILE A 257 8.93 1.21 -23.70
N ALA A 258 9.23 1.24 -22.40
CA ALA A 258 10.54 0.85 -21.89
C ALA A 258 10.91 -0.63 -22.18
N GLU A 259 9.92 -1.53 -22.22
CA GLU A 259 10.14 -2.95 -22.57
C GLU A 259 10.56 -3.15 -24.04
N VAL A 260 10.12 -2.26 -24.94
CA VAL A 260 10.36 -2.38 -26.39
C VAL A 260 11.53 -1.53 -26.90
N LEU A 261 12.10 -0.67 -26.05
CA LEU A 261 13.29 0.14 -26.35
C LEU A 261 14.57 -0.67 -26.11
#